data_AF-A0AAN4UDN5-F1
#
_entry.id   AF-A0AAN4UDN5-F1
#
_cell.length_a   1.000
_cell.length_b   1.000
_cell.length_c   1.000
_cell.angle_alpha   90.00
_cell.angle_beta   90.00
_cell.angle_gamma   90.00
#
_symmetry.space_group_name_H-M   'P 1'
#
loop_
_entity.id
_entity.type
_entity.pdbx_description
1 polymer ?
#
loop_
_entity_poly.entity_id
_entity_poly.type
_entity_poly.pdbx_seq_one_letter_code
_entity_poly.pdbx_strand_id
1 'polypeptide(L)'
;MEPMELYIADVPFDENNQSKIRPALVVEVKSKYVTLFKITSQYTHKSETIKELYYPIKDWHAAGLKKASYVDTHRTYDVTKAAVFNRRPLGKLTALDIMGLYKFIQKKY
;
A
#
# COMPACT_ATOMS: atom_id res chain seq x y z
N MET A 1 0.95 -3.68 15.95
CA MET A 1 0.90 -3.62 14.48
C MET A 1 -0.53 -3.36 14.15
N GLU A 2 -0.77 -2.16 13.66
CA GLU A 2 -2.11 -1.65 13.48
C GLU A 2 -2.42 -1.60 11.99
N PRO A 3 -3.69 -1.85 11.60
CA PRO A 3 -4.17 -1.51 10.28
C PRO A 3 -3.82 -0.05 9.93
N MET A 4 -3.60 0.19 8.64
CA MET A 4 -3.28 1.49 8.05
C MET A 4 -1.87 2.03 8.34
N GLU A 5 -1.02 1.23 8.99
CA GLU A 5 0.42 1.50 9.06
C GLU A 5 1.13 1.17 7.73
N LEU A 6 2.15 1.96 7.41
CA LEU A 6 3.00 1.78 6.24
C LEU A 6 4.30 1.08 6.65
N TYR A 7 4.69 0.06 5.90
CA TYR A 7 5.93 -0.67 6.10
C TYR A 7 6.75 -0.76 4.82
N ILE A 8 8.07 -0.94 4.93
CA ILE A 8 8.89 -1.40 3.82
C ILE A 8 8.81 -2.92 3.78
N ALA A 9 8.02 -3.45 2.85
CA ALA A 9 7.76 -4.88 2.69
C ALA A 9 8.45 -5.45 1.46
N ASP A 10 8.79 -6.73 1.52
CA ASP A 10 9.12 -7.52 0.34
C ASP A 10 7.85 -8.06 -0.30
N VAL A 11 7.49 -7.53 -1.49
CA VAL A 11 6.21 -7.85 -2.15
C VAL A 11 6.45 -8.52 -3.50
N PRO A 12 5.89 -9.72 -3.75
CA PRO A 12 6.04 -10.43 -5.01
C PRO A 12 5.42 -9.68 -6.20
N PHE A 13 5.97 -9.92 -7.38
CA PHE A 13 5.31 -9.56 -8.64
C PHE A 13 4.21 -10.58 -8.99
N ASP A 14 3.23 -10.16 -9.78
CA ASP A 14 2.12 -11.03 -10.20
C ASP A 14 2.55 -12.04 -11.28
N GLU A 15 3.63 -11.75 -12.02
CA GLU A 15 3.98 -12.44 -13.27
C GLU A 15 5.20 -13.37 -13.16
N ASN A 16 5.97 -13.28 -12.07
CA ASN A 16 7.19 -14.08 -11.90
C ASN A 16 7.54 -14.31 -10.42
N ASN A 17 8.53 -15.18 -10.20
CA ASN A 17 9.06 -15.48 -8.86
C ASN A 17 9.95 -14.38 -8.27
N GLN A 18 9.95 -13.18 -8.85
CA GLN A 18 10.71 -12.05 -8.30
C GLN A 18 9.84 -11.27 -7.30
N SER A 19 10.50 -10.59 -6.40
CA SER A 19 9.89 -9.67 -5.45
C SER A 19 10.58 -8.32 -5.49
N LYS A 20 9.97 -7.32 -4.86
CA LYS A 20 10.59 -6.00 -4.73
C LYS A 20 10.26 -5.39 -3.39
N ILE A 21 11.31 -4.93 -2.74
CA ILE A 21 11.28 -4.13 -1.52
C ILE A 21 10.65 -2.76 -1.83
N ARG A 22 9.49 -2.48 -1.21
CA ARG A 22 8.74 -1.24 -1.45
C ARG A 22 7.89 -0.85 -0.24
N PRO A 23 7.46 0.42 -0.14
CA PRO A 23 6.41 0.77 0.81
C PRO A 23 5.12 0.00 0.51
N ALA A 24 4.43 -0.42 1.57
CA ALA A 24 3.18 -1.16 1.52
C ALA A 24 2.27 -0.72 2.67
N LEU A 25 0.95 -0.70 2.41
CA LEU A 25 -0.06 -0.36 3.40
C LEU A 25 -0.61 -1.64 4.01
N VAL A 26 -0.46 -1.83 5.32
CA VAL A 26 -1.03 -2.98 6.04
C VAL A 26 -2.53 -2.79 6.19
N VAL A 27 -3.31 -3.77 5.73
CA VAL A 27 -4.78 -3.79 5.83
C VAL A 27 -5.22 -4.71 6.97
N GLU A 28 -4.62 -5.88 7.05
CA GLU A 28 -4.97 -6.90 8.04
C GLU A 28 -3.73 -7.70 8.47
N VAL A 29 -3.65 -8.02 9.77
CA VAL A 29 -2.60 -8.87 10.33
C VAL A 29 -3.21 -10.20 10.77
N LYS A 30 -2.88 -11.27 10.05
CA LYS A 30 -3.34 -12.64 10.34
C LYS A 30 -2.30 -13.36 11.21
N SER A 31 -2.51 -14.65 11.51
CA SER A 31 -1.56 -15.40 12.35
C SER A 31 -0.14 -15.50 11.75
N LYS A 32 -0.02 -15.93 10.48
CA LYS A 32 1.27 -16.08 9.77
C LYS A 32 1.51 -15.06 8.65
N TYR A 33 0.45 -14.41 8.19
CA TYR A 33 0.47 -13.53 7.02
C TYR A 33 0.01 -12.11 7.36
N VAL A 34 0.31 -11.20 6.45
CA VAL A 34 -0.13 -9.81 6.46
C VAL A 34 -0.75 -9.52 5.11
N THR A 35 -2.00 -9.07 5.12
CA THR A 35 -2.68 -8.58 3.92
C THR A 35 -2.34 -7.11 3.74
N LEU A 36 -1.85 -6.76 2.55
CA LEU A 36 -1.39 -5.40 2.26
C LEU A 36 -1.77 -4.92 0.86
N PHE A 37 -1.78 -3.59 0.67
CA PHE A 37 -1.73 -2.95 -0.64
C PHE A 37 -0.31 -2.50 -0.98
N LYS A 38 0.05 -2.57 -2.27
CA LYS A 38 1.31 -2.00 -2.78
C LYS A 38 1.21 -0.47 -2.74
N ILE A 39 2.30 0.22 -2.39
CA ILE A 39 2.43 1.66 -2.59
C ILE A 39 3.45 1.91 -3.71
N THR A 40 3.13 2.84 -4.60
CA THR A 40 4.00 3.20 -5.72
C THR A 40 4.08 4.71 -5.92
N SER A 41 5.26 5.21 -6.31
CA SER A 41 5.40 6.57 -6.86
C SER A 41 5.30 6.60 -8.39
N GLN A 42 5.16 5.42 -9.03
CA GLN A 42 5.08 5.31 -10.49
C GLN A 42 3.62 5.38 -10.95
N TYR A 43 3.04 6.57 -10.95
CA TYR A 43 1.66 6.81 -11.38
C TYR A 43 1.56 7.49 -12.75
N THR A 44 2.45 8.44 -13.03
CA THR A 44 2.37 9.35 -14.19
C THR A 44 2.32 8.63 -15.55
N HIS A 45 3.11 7.57 -15.72
CA HIS A 45 3.25 6.83 -16.97
C HIS A 45 2.17 5.73 -17.18
N LYS A 46 1.23 5.57 -16.24
CA LYS A 46 0.15 4.58 -16.37
C LYS A 46 -0.95 5.10 -17.29
N SER A 47 -1.67 4.19 -17.96
CA SER A 47 -2.87 4.56 -18.73
C SER A 47 -3.97 5.08 -17.80
N GLU A 48 -4.89 5.87 -18.33
CA GLU A 48 -5.98 6.46 -17.53
C GLU A 48 -6.83 5.39 -16.85
N THR A 49 -7.19 4.32 -17.56
CA THR A 49 -7.92 3.17 -16.98
C THR A 49 -7.16 2.52 -15.81
N ILE A 50 -5.83 2.45 -15.90
CA ILE A 50 -5.02 1.89 -14.82
C ILE A 50 -4.91 2.89 -13.66
N LYS A 51 -4.80 4.19 -13.93
CA LYS A 51 -4.73 5.25 -12.91
C LYS A 51 -5.95 5.28 -12.00
N GLU A 52 -7.13 4.93 -12.51
CA GLU A 52 -8.37 4.78 -11.73
C GLU A 52 -8.28 3.71 -10.62
N LEU A 53 -7.24 2.86 -10.63
CA LEU A 53 -6.96 1.86 -9.60
C LEU A 53 -6.02 2.38 -8.49
N TYR A 54 -5.58 3.64 -8.56
CA TYR A 54 -4.57 4.19 -7.66
C TYR A 54 -5.14 5.36 -6.86
N TYR A 55 -5.32 5.14 -5.56
CA TYR A 55 -5.71 6.21 -4.65
C TYR A 55 -4.49 7.11 -4.36
N PRO A 56 -4.55 8.44 -4.63
CA PRO A 56 -3.48 9.36 -4.28
C PRO A 56 -3.42 9.58 -2.76
N ILE A 57 -2.25 9.33 -2.16
CA ILE A 57 -2.02 9.63 -0.74
C ILE A 57 -1.79 11.14 -0.63
N LYS A 58 -2.74 11.86 -0.04
CA LYS A 58 -2.74 13.33 0.04
C LYS A 58 -1.67 13.82 1.00
N ASP A 59 -1.59 13.22 2.19
CA ASP A 59 -0.66 13.58 3.25
C ASP A 59 0.53 12.62 3.30
N TRP A 60 1.11 12.29 2.14
CA TRP A 60 2.17 11.28 2.02
C TRP A 60 3.37 11.55 2.93
N HIS A 61 3.72 12.82 3.16
CA HIS A 61 4.81 13.20 4.06
C HIS A 61 4.50 12.84 5.53
N ALA A 62 3.27 13.08 5.98
CA ALA A 62 2.84 12.71 7.33
C ALA A 62 2.78 11.18 7.53
N ALA A 63 2.53 10.43 6.45
CA ALA A 63 2.61 8.98 6.42
C ALA A 63 4.06 8.41 6.36
N GLY A 64 5.08 9.27 6.38
CA GLY A 64 6.49 8.87 6.38
C GLY A 64 7.07 8.54 5.00
N LEU A 65 6.37 8.89 3.93
CA LEU A 65 6.86 8.71 2.55
C LEU A 65 7.74 9.90 2.14
N LYS A 66 8.74 9.63 1.30
CA LYS A 66 9.71 10.65 0.84
C LYS A 66 9.23 11.45 -0.38
N LYS A 67 8.15 11.02 -1.03
CA LYS A 67 7.58 11.64 -2.22
C LYS A 67 6.13 11.23 -2.42
N ALA A 68 5.42 12.00 -3.25
CA ALA A 68 4.07 11.69 -3.69
C ALA A 68 3.96 10.24 -4.17
N SER A 69 3.02 9.52 -3.59
CA SER A 69 2.81 8.09 -3.82
C SER A 69 1.32 7.75 -3.76
N TYR A 70 1.00 6.56 -4.24
CA TYR A 70 -0.37 6.11 -4.45
C TYR A 70 -0.53 4.70 -3.87
N VAL A 71 -1.68 4.44 -3.26
CA VAL A 71 -2.09 3.09 -2.88
C VAL A 71 -2.64 2.40 -4.12
N ASP A 72 -2.03 1.29 -4.52
CA ASP A 72 -2.53 0.42 -5.59
C ASP A 72 -3.70 -0.40 -5.05
N THR A 73 -4.93 -0.03 -5.43
CA THR A 73 -6.16 -0.69 -4.98
C THR A 73 -6.66 -1.73 -5.98
N HIS A 74 -5.84 -2.14 -6.97
CA HIS A 74 -6.21 -3.21 -7.88
C HIS A 74 -6.48 -4.51 -7.10
N ARG A 75 -5.55 -4.90 -6.22
CA ARG A 75 -5.67 -6.09 -5.38
C ARG A 75 -4.80 -5.99 -4.14
N THR A 76 -5.15 -6.78 -3.14
CA THR A 76 -4.32 -7.02 -1.96
C THR A 76 -3.38 -8.20 -2.17
N TYR A 77 -2.33 -8.26 -1.36
CA TYR A 77 -1.37 -9.36 -1.32
C TYR A 77 -1.23 -9.89 0.10
N ASP A 78 -1.20 -11.21 0.23
CA ASP A 78 -0.84 -11.87 1.47
C ASP A 78 0.64 -12.24 1.43
N VAL A 79 1.43 -11.63 2.32
CA VAL A 79 2.86 -11.93 2.47
C VAL A 79 3.16 -12.40 3.88
N THR A 80 4.29 -13.08 4.08
CA THR A 80 4.66 -13.55 5.42
C THR A 80 4.89 -12.36 6.36
N LYS A 81 4.65 -12.54 7.66
CA LYS A 81 4.98 -11.52 8.67
C LYS A 81 6.44 -11.07 8.57
N ALA A 82 7.37 -12.00 8.36
CA ALA A 82 8.79 -11.68 8.20
C ALA A 82 9.05 -10.73 7.02
N ALA A 83 8.32 -10.87 5.91
CA ALA A 83 8.47 -9.99 4.75
C ALA A 83 8.10 -8.52 5.03
N VAL A 84 7.33 -8.23 6.09
CA VAL A 84 6.84 -6.89 6.43
C VAL A 84 7.48 -6.35 7.71
N PHE A 85 7.59 -7.21 8.72
CA PHE A 85 7.80 -6.83 10.11
C PHE A 85 9.24 -6.91 10.59
N ASN A 86 10.18 -7.19 9.68
CA ASN A 86 11.61 -7.12 9.95
C ASN A 86 12.12 -5.66 10.12
N ARG A 87 11.26 -4.65 9.94
CA ARG A 87 11.57 -3.22 10.07
C ARG A 87 10.47 -2.50 10.84
N ARG A 88 10.81 -1.37 11.47
CA ARG A 88 9.81 -0.47 12.07
C ARG A 88 8.90 0.12 10.97
N PRO A 89 7.64 0.47 11.30
CA PRO A 89 6.77 1.15 10.36
C PRO A 89 7.40 2.49 9.92
N LEU A 90 7.12 2.88 8.67
CA LEU A 90 7.46 4.21 8.13
C LEU A 90 6.60 5.29 8.79
N GLY A 91 5.35 4.96 9.08
CA GLY A 91 4.32 5.88 9.56
C GLY A 91 2.95 5.24 9.41
N LYS A 92 1.91 6.07 9.45
CA LYS A 92 0.51 5.64 9.32
C LYS A 92 -0.22 6.61 8.39
N LEU A 93 -1.19 6.11 7.62
CA LEU A 93 -2.07 7.02 6.88
C LEU A 93 -2.78 7.96 7.85
N THR A 94 -2.97 9.21 7.42
CA THR A 94 -3.77 10.18 8.17
C THR A 94 -5.23 9.80 8.13
N ALA A 95 -6.04 10.30 9.07
CA ALA A 95 -7.49 10.07 9.05
C ALA A 95 -8.13 10.53 7.73
N LEU A 96 -7.64 11.64 7.17
CA LEU A 96 -8.06 12.14 5.86
C LEU A 96 -7.82 11.10 4.76
N ASP A 97 -6.62 10.52 4.72
CA ASP A 97 -6.28 9.52 3.71
C ASP A 97 -6.97 8.19 3.92
N ILE A 98 -7.19 7.77 5.17
CA ILE A 98 -7.97 6.56 5.49
C ILE A 98 -9.41 6.71 4.97
N MET A 99 -10.07 7.83 5.29
CA MET A 99 -11.41 8.11 4.81
C MET A 99 -11.47 8.25 3.28
N GLY A 100 -10.46 8.88 2.69
CA GLY A 100 -10.34 9.03 1.23
C GLY A 100 -10.21 7.68 0.53
N LEU A 101 -9.32 6.81 1.02
CA LEU A 101 -9.12 5.46 0.50
C LEU A 101 -10.38 4.61 0.63
N TYR A 102 -11.06 4.67 1.78
CA TYR A 102 -12.32 3.96 2.00
C TYR A 102 -13.39 4.36 0.97
N LYS A 103 -13.62 5.68 0.80
CA LYS A 103 -14.56 6.20 -0.20
C LYS A 103 -14.16 5.82 -1.63
N PHE A 104 -12.86 5.84 -1.93
CA PHE A 104 -12.33 5.48 -3.24
C PHE A 104 -12.63 4.02 -3.59
N ILE A 105 -12.42 3.10 -2.65
CA ILE A 105 -12.72 1.68 -2.85
C ILE A 105 -14.22 1.45 -2.95
N GLN A 106 -15.04 2.08 -2.10
CA GLN A 106 -16.50 1.94 -2.14
C GLN A 106 -17.13 2.43 -3.43
N LYS A 107 -16.64 3.51 -4.04
CA LYS A 107 -17.22 4.00 -5.31
C LYS A 107 -17.10 2.99 -6.45
N LYS A 108 -16.19 2.00 -6.32
CA LYS A 108 -15.86 1.04 -7.36
C LYS A 108 -16.67 -0.27 -7.27
N TYR A 109 -17.31 -0.54 -6.13
CA TYR A 109 -18.11 -1.74 -5.86
C TYR A 109 -19.55 -1.36 -5.52
#